data_AF-A0A1G4QZK8-F1
#
_entry.id   AF-A0A1G4QZK8-F1
#
_cell.length_a   1.000
_cell.length_b   1.000
_cell.length_c   1.000
_cell.angle_alpha   90.00
_cell.angle_beta   90.00
_cell.angle_gamma   90.00
#
_symmetry.space_group_name_H-M   'P 1'
#
loop_
_entity.id
_entity.type
_entity.pdbx_description
1 polymer ?
#
loop_
_entity_poly.entity_id
_entity_poly.type
_entity_poly.pdbx_seq_one_letter_code
_entity_poly.pdbx_strand_id
1 'polypeptide(L)'
;MKRKLLAVVIAATMMLTACCSCGNHEDNSGTGPDDGKVEETEKTTTSETTSETTAATTASETTVEEHDGPVQNGSYIIFGHYEQDGNESNGPEPIEWIKLSEEDGKVLLMSRYILDYQAYNNDYAEVTWETCSLRKWLNEDFLNAAFNASEQEQILTVINSTPDNVTAWGTSYGGNDTEDKIFLLSSEEAAALFANDDARAVGDCDWWWLRSPGYIQVRAAVVLTIGEIFTKGHVVNFNYHDHGVRPVLWLDVDQ
;
A
#
# COMPACT_ATOMS: atom_id res chain seq x y z
N MET A 1 42.33 -10.89 45.04
CA MET A 1 42.27 -9.71 44.13
C MET A 1 42.59 -10.16 42.72
N LYS A 2 41.59 -10.14 41.82
CA LYS A 2 41.69 -10.13 40.34
C LYS A 2 40.24 -10.23 39.81
N ARG A 3 39.63 -9.10 39.46
CA ARG A 3 38.34 -9.05 38.76
C ARG A 3 38.64 -9.04 37.25
N LYS A 4 38.11 -10.00 36.50
CA LYS A 4 38.16 -10.05 35.04
C LYS A 4 37.09 -9.10 34.50
N LEU A 5 37.50 -8.12 33.69
CA LEU A 5 36.59 -7.33 32.85
C LEU A 5 36.20 -8.18 31.64
N LEU A 6 34.90 -8.39 31.44
CA LEU A 6 34.34 -8.94 30.21
C LEU A 6 33.89 -7.73 29.38
N ALA A 7 34.51 -7.49 28.23
CA ALA A 7 34.07 -6.48 27.28
C ALA A 7 32.91 -7.05 26.46
N VAL A 8 31.74 -6.43 26.57
CA VAL A 8 30.59 -6.69 25.68
C VAL A 8 30.71 -5.71 24.52
N VAL A 9 30.98 -6.24 23.34
CA VAL A 9 30.91 -5.49 22.08
C VAL A 9 29.45 -5.51 21.64
N ILE A 10 28.75 -4.38 21.78
CA ILE A 10 27.43 -4.19 21.18
C ILE A 10 27.69 -3.76 19.73
N ALA A 11 27.44 -4.68 18.79
CA ALA A 11 27.36 -4.35 17.38
C ALA A 11 26.07 -3.56 17.15
N ALA A 12 26.21 -2.27 16.82
CA ALA A 12 25.11 -1.45 16.36
C ALA A 12 24.87 -1.76 14.88
N THR A 13 23.80 -2.47 14.58
CA THR A 13 23.30 -2.67 13.21
C THR A 13 22.70 -1.35 12.75
N MET A 14 23.36 -0.68 11.79
CA MET A 14 22.76 0.44 11.05
C MET A 14 21.61 -0.12 10.21
N MET A 15 20.37 0.13 10.63
CA MET A 15 19.25 0.18 9.69
C MET A 15 19.50 1.39 8.80
N LEU A 16 19.83 1.13 7.54
CA LEU A 16 19.86 2.14 6.51
C LEU A 16 18.39 2.39 6.12
N THR A 17 17.73 3.27 6.85
CA THR A 17 16.43 3.81 6.42
C THR A 17 16.73 4.65 5.18
N ALA A 18 16.46 4.07 4.00
CA ALA A 18 16.35 4.85 2.79
C ALA A 18 15.05 5.66 2.92
N CYS A 19 15.12 6.82 3.58
CA CYS A 19 14.15 7.87 3.35
C CYS A 19 14.25 8.23 1.87
N CYS A 20 13.28 7.82 1.07
CA CYS A 20 12.94 8.56 -0.13
C CYS A 20 12.63 9.98 0.33
N SER A 21 13.63 10.86 0.20
CA SER A 21 13.45 12.29 0.36
C SER A 21 12.58 12.76 -0.80
N CYS A 22 11.27 12.71 -0.63
CA CYS A 22 10.33 13.36 -1.54
C CYS A 22 10.63 14.86 -1.51
N GLY A 23 11.42 15.33 -2.49
CA GLY A 23 11.65 16.75 -2.69
C GLY A 23 10.32 17.44 -2.90
N ASN A 24 10.12 18.57 -2.23
CA ASN A 24 8.99 19.47 -2.47
C ASN A 24 8.92 19.77 -3.97
N HIS A 25 7.97 19.15 -4.68
CA HIS A 25 7.61 19.60 -6.00
C HIS A 25 6.69 20.81 -5.81
N GLU A 26 7.28 22.00 -5.83
CA GLU A 26 6.52 23.24 -5.90
C GLU A 26 5.74 23.25 -7.23
N ASP A 27 4.42 23.41 -7.13
CA ASP A 27 3.53 23.62 -8.26
C ASP A 27 3.86 24.98 -8.92
N ASN A 28 4.57 24.95 -10.03
CA ASN A 28 4.79 26.13 -10.86
C ASN A 28 3.53 26.45 -11.68
N SER A 29 2.62 27.21 -11.09
CA SER A 29 1.59 27.94 -11.83
C SER A 29 2.19 29.27 -12.31
N GLY A 30 2.54 29.33 -13.59
CA GLY A 30 3.14 30.51 -14.20
C GLY A 30 2.12 31.61 -14.49
N THR A 31 2.23 32.74 -13.80
CA THR A 31 1.90 34.09 -14.30
C THR A 31 2.88 35.10 -13.69
N GLY A 32 3.65 35.82 -14.51
CA GLY A 32 4.48 36.95 -14.06
C GLY A 32 3.76 38.30 -14.26
N PRO A 33 4.47 39.44 -14.13
CA PRO A 33 5.33 39.86 -13.01
C PRO A 33 4.86 41.22 -12.43
N ASP A 34 5.13 41.50 -11.15
CA ASP A 34 5.22 42.89 -10.67
C ASP A 34 6.11 43.00 -9.41
N ASP A 35 6.76 44.15 -9.31
CA ASP A 35 7.93 44.50 -8.51
C ASP A 35 7.66 44.66 -7.00
N GLY A 36 8.65 44.34 -6.14
CA GLY A 36 8.59 44.73 -4.72
C GLY A 36 9.62 44.09 -3.78
N LYS A 37 10.73 44.80 -3.58
CA LYS A 37 11.82 44.54 -2.61
C LYS A 37 11.41 44.90 -1.17
N VAL A 38 11.61 44.02 -0.16
CA VAL A 38 12.31 44.30 1.13
C VAL A 38 12.40 43.11 2.11
N GLU A 39 13.63 42.94 2.62
CA GLU A 39 14.09 42.65 4.02
C GLU A 39 13.60 41.42 4.82
N GLU A 40 14.50 40.43 4.87
CA GLU A 40 15.20 39.88 6.06
C GLU A 40 14.55 40.04 7.46
N THR A 41 14.33 38.92 8.16
CA THR A 41 14.77 38.75 9.57
C THR A 41 14.65 37.29 10.03
N GLU A 42 15.81 36.71 10.35
CA GLU A 42 15.96 35.48 11.14
C GLU A 42 15.39 35.64 12.56
N LYS A 43 14.83 34.55 13.11
CA LYS A 43 14.98 34.28 14.54
C LYS A 43 14.95 32.77 14.86
N THR A 44 16.14 32.29 15.20
CA THR A 44 16.57 31.01 15.77
C THR A 44 15.97 30.74 17.17
N THR A 45 16.07 29.47 17.61
CA THR A 45 16.28 28.97 19.00
C THR A 45 14.99 28.47 19.68
N THR A 46 14.87 27.31 20.33
CA THR A 46 15.71 26.12 20.59
C THR A 46 14.81 25.03 21.18
N SER A 47 15.27 23.78 21.01
CA SER A 47 14.85 22.53 21.64
C SER A 47 14.55 22.58 23.14
N GLU A 48 13.70 21.67 23.62
CA GLU A 48 13.98 20.95 24.85
C GLU A 48 13.41 19.53 24.81
N THR A 49 14.32 18.57 24.99
CA THR A 49 14.10 17.14 25.19
C THR A 49 13.80 16.89 26.66
N THR A 50 12.92 15.94 26.98
CA THR A 50 13.06 15.19 28.23
C THR A 50 12.65 13.74 28.01
N SER A 51 13.58 12.87 28.40
CA SER A 51 13.57 11.40 28.30
C SER A 51 13.13 10.79 29.63
N GLU A 52 13.07 9.45 29.64
CA GLU A 52 13.08 8.51 30.78
C GLU A 52 11.71 7.94 31.21
N THR A 53 11.51 6.67 31.57
CA THR A 53 12.36 5.45 31.62
C THR A 53 11.46 4.23 31.87
N THR A 54 11.97 3.06 31.49
CA THR A 54 11.52 1.66 31.59
C THR A 54 10.84 1.17 32.88
N ALA A 55 9.98 0.15 32.74
CA ALA A 55 9.95 -1.01 33.64
C ALA A 55 9.28 -2.23 32.98
N ALA A 56 9.99 -3.38 33.00
CA ALA A 56 9.51 -4.69 32.57
C ALA A 56 8.87 -5.46 33.74
N THR A 57 7.89 -6.33 33.48
CA THR A 57 7.57 -7.51 34.31
C THR A 57 6.81 -8.56 33.48
N THR A 58 7.30 -9.80 33.55
CA THR A 58 6.75 -11.03 32.96
C THR A 58 5.78 -11.72 33.95
N ALA A 59 4.63 -12.21 33.48
CA ALA A 59 3.92 -13.38 34.02
C ALA A 59 2.83 -13.89 33.05
N SER A 60 2.64 -15.21 33.01
CA SER A 60 1.93 -16.00 32.00
C SER A 60 0.42 -16.25 32.27
N GLU A 61 -0.31 -16.49 31.17
CA GLU A 61 -1.56 -17.24 30.90
C GLU A 61 -2.77 -17.19 31.87
N THR A 62 -3.94 -16.76 31.39
CA THR A 62 -5.12 -17.61 31.05
C THR A 62 -6.31 -16.73 30.57
N THR A 63 -7.05 -17.24 29.59
CA THR A 63 -8.20 -16.71 28.83
C THR A 63 -9.36 -16.08 29.61
N VAL A 64 -9.93 -15.00 29.05
CA VAL A 64 -11.37 -14.65 29.10
C VAL A 64 -11.71 -13.76 27.91
N GLU A 65 -12.83 -14.07 27.25
CA GLU A 65 -13.40 -13.27 26.18
C GLU A 65 -14.04 -11.99 26.73
N GLU A 66 -13.79 -10.86 26.06
CA GLU A 66 -14.62 -9.67 26.19
C GLU A 66 -14.64 -8.88 24.87
N HIS A 67 -15.85 -8.47 24.51
CA HIS A 67 -16.18 -7.59 23.40
C HIS A 67 -15.99 -6.13 23.87
N ASP A 68 -14.99 -5.42 23.35
CA ASP A 68 -15.02 -3.95 23.19
C ASP A 68 -13.89 -3.49 22.23
N GLY A 69 -14.14 -2.48 21.38
CA GLY A 69 -13.14 -1.91 20.44
C GLY A 69 -11.93 -1.29 21.17
N PRO A 70 -10.77 -1.01 20.52
CA PRO A 70 -10.55 -0.52 19.15
C PRO A 70 -9.57 -1.37 18.31
N VAL A 71 -9.66 -1.31 16.98
CA VAL A 71 -8.69 -1.94 16.06
C VAL A 71 -7.34 -1.23 16.18
N GLN A 72 -6.36 -1.84 16.87
CA GLN A 72 -4.90 -1.60 16.73
C GLN A 72 -4.06 -2.74 17.36
N ASN A 73 -4.01 -3.88 16.66
CA ASN A 73 -2.92 -4.88 16.58
C ASN A 73 -3.49 -6.06 15.77
N GLY A 74 -3.71 -5.83 14.47
CA GLY A 74 -4.39 -6.80 13.60
C GLY A 74 -3.49 -7.99 13.28
N SER A 75 -3.98 -9.20 13.57
CA SER A 75 -3.41 -10.45 13.08
C SER A 75 -3.26 -10.39 11.55
N TYR A 76 -2.06 -10.60 11.05
CA TYR A 76 -1.78 -10.80 9.63
C TYR A 76 -1.54 -12.28 9.35
N ILE A 77 -1.75 -12.67 8.10
CA ILE A 77 -1.48 -14.03 7.61
C ILE A 77 -0.24 -13.97 6.72
N ILE A 78 0.60 -15.01 6.78
CA ILE A 78 1.72 -15.20 5.85
C ILE A 78 1.27 -16.18 4.78
N PHE A 79 1.34 -15.78 3.51
CA PHE A 79 0.93 -16.60 2.37
C PHE A 79 1.65 -16.13 1.10
N GLY A 80 2.32 -17.04 0.39
CA GLY A 80 3.20 -16.67 -0.73
C GLY A 80 4.49 -15.95 -0.29
N HIS A 81 5.42 -15.81 -1.25
CA HIS A 81 6.69 -15.11 -1.08
C HIS A 81 6.99 -14.25 -2.30
N TYR A 82 7.35 -12.98 -2.13
CA TYR A 82 7.70 -12.09 -3.23
C TYR A 82 8.95 -11.29 -2.89
N GLU A 83 9.70 -10.88 -3.90
CA GLU A 83 10.90 -10.05 -3.70
C GLU A 83 10.50 -8.63 -3.29
N GLN A 84 10.95 -8.18 -2.12
CA GLN A 84 10.51 -6.91 -1.53
C GLN A 84 11.65 -5.99 -1.09
N ASP A 85 12.87 -6.50 -0.93
CA ASP A 85 14.02 -5.71 -0.48
C ASP A 85 15.04 -5.39 -1.60
N GLY A 86 14.86 -5.97 -2.80
CA GLY A 86 15.68 -5.74 -3.98
C GLY A 86 17.00 -6.50 -3.96
N ASN A 87 17.17 -7.44 -3.03
CA ASN A 87 18.33 -8.30 -2.92
C ASN A 87 18.01 -9.72 -3.38
N GLU A 88 17.96 -9.94 -4.70
CA GLU A 88 17.68 -11.26 -5.31
C GLU A 88 18.55 -12.45 -4.83
N SER A 89 19.63 -12.20 -4.07
CA SER A 89 20.51 -13.24 -3.53
C SER A 89 20.01 -13.93 -2.25
N ASN A 90 19.08 -13.32 -1.50
CA ASN A 90 18.47 -13.93 -0.29
C ASN A 90 17.19 -14.73 -0.62
N GLY A 91 16.63 -14.55 -1.82
CA GLY A 91 15.36 -15.14 -2.25
C GLY A 91 14.15 -14.37 -1.71
N PRO A 92 12.95 -14.61 -2.27
CA PRO A 92 11.78 -13.78 -2.00
C PRO A 92 11.32 -13.84 -0.53
N GLU A 93 10.89 -12.70 0.00
CA GLU A 93 10.39 -12.56 1.36
C GLU A 93 8.93 -13.05 1.52
N PRO A 94 8.56 -13.57 2.70
CA PRO A 94 7.16 -13.93 2.98
C PRO A 94 6.24 -12.71 2.93
N ILE A 95 5.11 -12.83 2.24
CA ILE A 95 4.14 -11.74 2.12
C ILE A 95 3.20 -11.73 3.32
N GLU A 96 3.04 -10.57 3.95
CA GLU A 96 2.06 -10.34 5.01
C GLU A 96 0.73 -9.80 4.43
N TRP A 97 -0.38 -10.43 4.81
CA TRP A 97 -1.72 -10.08 4.37
C TRP A 97 -2.61 -9.66 5.53
N ILE A 98 -3.34 -8.56 5.35
CA ILE A 98 -4.43 -8.18 6.25
C ILE A 98 -5.76 -8.74 5.74
N LYS A 99 -6.59 -9.18 6.69
CA LYS A 99 -7.95 -9.63 6.42
C LYS A 99 -8.90 -8.45 6.33
N LEU A 100 -9.59 -8.32 5.21
CA LEU A 100 -10.60 -7.28 4.97
C LEU A 100 -12.02 -7.79 5.21
N SER A 101 -12.33 -9.04 4.86
CA SER A 101 -13.61 -9.68 5.12
C SER A 101 -13.50 -11.20 5.16
N GLU A 102 -14.53 -11.87 5.66
CA GLU A 102 -14.68 -13.33 5.60
C GLU A 102 -16.14 -13.70 5.45
N GLU A 103 -16.42 -14.57 4.50
CA GLU A 103 -17.76 -15.05 4.15
C GLU A 103 -17.66 -16.50 3.68
N ASP A 104 -18.50 -17.38 4.22
CA ASP A 104 -18.61 -18.79 3.80
C ASP A 104 -17.28 -19.56 3.68
N GLY A 105 -16.40 -19.45 4.68
CA GLY A 105 -15.09 -20.14 4.67
C GLY A 105 -14.06 -19.54 3.71
N LYS A 106 -14.34 -18.35 3.17
CA LYS A 106 -13.44 -17.62 2.28
C LYS A 106 -13.02 -16.33 2.93
N VAL A 107 -11.78 -15.93 2.73
CA VAL A 107 -11.21 -14.74 3.34
C VAL A 107 -10.71 -13.79 2.26
N LEU A 108 -11.17 -12.55 2.30
CA LEU A 108 -10.62 -11.49 1.47
C LEU A 108 -9.37 -10.93 2.13
N LEU A 109 -8.26 -11.04 1.43
CA LEU A 109 -6.95 -10.60 1.88
C LEU A 109 -6.44 -9.49 0.99
N MET A 110 -5.75 -8.53 1.60
CA MET A 110 -4.98 -7.51 0.88
C MET A 110 -3.58 -7.45 1.48
N SER A 111 -2.57 -7.24 0.64
CA SER A 111 -1.19 -7.10 1.13
C SER A 111 -1.10 -5.98 2.16
N ARG A 112 -0.43 -6.27 3.28
CA ARG A 112 -0.24 -5.30 4.36
C ARG A 112 0.56 -4.10 3.89
N TYR A 113 1.59 -4.36 3.09
CA TYR A 113 2.48 -3.38 2.51
C TYR A 113 2.31 -3.31 0.98
N ILE A 114 2.84 -2.25 0.38
CA ILE A 114 3.08 -2.20 -1.06
C ILE A 114 4.12 -3.26 -1.41
N LEU A 115 3.82 -4.08 -2.42
CA LEU A 115 4.70 -5.17 -2.83
C LEU A 115 5.59 -4.80 -4.03
N ASP A 116 5.14 -3.87 -4.86
CA ASP A 116 5.87 -3.39 -6.03
C ASP A 116 5.33 -2.03 -6.48
N TYR A 117 6.06 -1.34 -7.35
CA TYR A 117 5.67 -0.09 -7.99
C TYR A 117 5.52 -0.30 -9.49
N GLN A 118 4.29 -0.20 -9.97
CA GLN A 118 3.94 -0.43 -11.37
C GLN A 118 3.06 0.71 -11.88
N ALA A 119 3.24 1.10 -13.14
CA ALA A 119 2.27 1.95 -13.81
C ALA A 119 0.93 1.20 -13.93
N TYR A 120 -0.19 1.91 -13.85
CA TYR A 120 -1.51 1.31 -14.09
C TYR A 120 -1.59 0.73 -15.52
N ASN A 121 -1.09 1.48 -16.49
CA ASN A 121 -0.93 1.04 -17.87
C ASN A 121 0.40 1.55 -18.45
N ASN A 122 1.17 0.71 -19.13
CA ASN A 122 2.49 1.09 -19.65
C ASN A 122 2.45 2.24 -20.67
N ASP A 123 1.36 2.34 -21.42
CA ASP A 123 1.18 3.35 -22.45
C ASP A 123 0.25 4.48 -22.00
N TYR A 124 0.55 5.71 -22.41
CA TYR A 124 -0.39 6.83 -22.29
C TYR A 124 -1.55 6.64 -23.28
N ALA A 125 -2.61 5.99 -22.82
CA ALA A 125 -3.79 5.69 -23.61
C ALA A 125 -5.04 5.63 -22.74
N GLU A 126 -6.19 5.76 -23.37
CA GLU A 126 -7.46 5.43 -22.75
C GLU A 126 -7.48 3.94 -22.45
N VAL A 127 -7.78 3.57 -21.20
CA VAL A 127 -7.69 2.18 -20.74
C VAL A 127 -8.73 1.92 -19.65
N THR A 128 -9.07 0.65 -19.47
CA THR A 128 -9.94 0.16 -18.40
C THR A 128 -9.18 -0.86 -17.55
N TRP A 129 -9.74 -1.29 -16.40
CA TRP A 129 -9.13 -2.36 -15.62
C TRP A 129 -8.92 -3.63 -16.46
N GLU A 130 -9.94 -4.01 -17.25
CA GLU A 130 -9.92 -5.16 -18.14
C GLU A 130 -8.70 -5.19 -19.08
N THR A 131 -8.28 -4.03 -19.57
CA THR A 131 -7.31 -3.89 -20.67
C THR A 131 -5.95 -3.35 -20.23
N CYS A 132 -5.79 -2.97 -18.95
CA CYS A 132 -4.53 -2.38 -18.48
C CYS A 132 -3.42 -3.42 -18.28
N SER A 133 -2.17 -2.97 -18.44
CA SER A 133 -1.00 -3.83 -18.24
C SER A 133 -0.85 -4.28 -16.78
N LEU A 134 -1.29 -3.49 -15.79
CA LEU A 134 -1.18 -3.85 -14.38
C LEU A 134 -2.01 -5.07 -14.01
N ARG A 135 -3.26 -5.17 -14.50
CA ARG A 135 -4.11 -6.35 -14.30
C ARG A 135 -3.44 -7.61 -14.85
N LYS A 136 -2.86 -7.50 -16.05
CA LYS A 136 -2.13 -8.60 -16.69
C LYS A 136 -0.93 -9.04 -15.84
N TRP A 137 -0.11 -8.09 -15.41
CA TRP A 137 1.04 -8.36 -14.55
C TRP A 137 0.62 -9.05 -13.23
N LEU A 138 -0.46 -8.59 -12.60
CA LEU A 138 -0.98 -9.19 -11.36
C LEU A 138 -1.39 -10.67 -11.53
N ASN A 139 -2.05 -11.00 -12.65
CA ASN A 139 -2.59 -12.34 -12.89
C ASN A 139 -1.64 -13.26 -13.67
N GLU A 140 -0.49 -12.76 -14.13
CA GLU A 140 0.55 -13.54 -14.80
C GLU A 140 1.84 -13.47 -13.98
N ASP A 141 2.64 -12.43 -14.15
CA ASP A 141 3.99 -12.34 -13.60
C ASP A 141 4.01 -12.39 -12.07
N PHE A 142 3.20 -11.57 -11.40
CA PHE A 142 3.12 -11.53 -9.94
C PHE A 142 2.57 -12.85 -9.38
N LEU A 143 1.45 -13.35 -9.89
CA LEU A 143 0.85 -14.60 -9.40
C LEU A 143 1.84 -15.79 -9.49
N ASN A 144 2.58 -15.89 -10.60
CA ASN A 144 3.54 -16.97 -10.83
C ASN A 144 4.84 -16.81 -10.02
N ALA A 145 5.25 -15.57 -9.72
CA ALA A 145 6.40 -15.30 -8.87
C ALA A 145 6.06 -15.49 -7.38
N ALA A 146 4.89 -15.02 -6.96
CA ALA A 146 4.51 -14.90 -5.56
C ALA A 146 4.01 -16.21 -4.93
N PHE A 147 3.43 -17.10 -5.73
CA PHE A 147 2.73 -18.29 -5.24
C PHE A 147 3.13 -19.55 -5.99
N ASN A 148 3.43 -20.61 -5.22
CA ASN A 148 3.64 -21.93 -5.80
C ASN A 148 2.31 -22.57 -6.26
N ALA A 149 2.39 -23.69 -6.97
CA ALA A 149 1.20 -24.34 -7.55
C ALA A 149 0.09 -24.65 -6.52
N SER A 150 0.45 -25.16 -5.34
CA SER A 150 -0.52 -25.49 -4.28
C SER A 150 -1.10 -24.24 -3.61
N GLU A 151 -0.35 -23.14 -3.54
CA GLU A 151 -0.88 -21.85 -3.09
C GLU A 151 -1.82 -21.25 -4.14
N GLN A 152 -1.46 -21.32 -5.43
CA GLN A 152 -2.33 -20.84 -6.52
C GLN A 152 -3.67 -21.58 -6.61
N GLU A 153 -3.71 -22.86 -6.19
CA GLU A 153 -4.95 -23.65 -6.09
C GLU A 153 -5.90 -23.13 -5.01
N GLN A 154 -5.39 -22.56 -3.92
CA GLN A 154 -6.19 -21.98 -2.83
C GLN A 154 -6.72 -20.57 -3.16
N ILE A 155 -6.08 -19.87 -4.12
CA ILE A 155 -6.52 -18.54 -4.55
C ILE A 155 -7.73 -18.68 -5.48
N LEU A 156 -8.85 -18.09 -5.08
CA LEU A 156 -10.09 -18.16 -5.83
C LEU A 156 -10.07 -17.22 -7.04
N THR A 157 -10.58 -17.70 -8.17
CA THR A 157 -10.96 -16.82 -9.29
C THR A 157 -12.30 -16.18 -8.98
N VAL A 158 -12.37 -14.86 -9.04
CA VAL A 158 -13.60 -14.08 -8.77
C VAL A 158 -13.96 -13.18 -9.95
N ILE A 159 -15.25 -12.88 -10.07
CA ILE A 159 -15.74 -11.89 -11.02
C ILE A 159 -15.69 -10.51 -10.36
N ASN A 160 -14.88 -9.61 -10.91
CA ASN A 160 -14.76 -8.23 -10.48
C ASN A 160 -15.55 -7.31 -11.41
N SER A 161 -16.50 -6.56 -10.86
CA SER A 161 -17.20 -5.50 -11.59
C SER A 161 -16.64 -4.15 -11.20
N THR A 162 -16.15 -3.36 -12.17
CA THR A 162 -15.56 -2.03 -11.94
C THR A 162 -16.58 -0.95 -12.29
N PRO A 163 -17.12 -0.21 -11.31
CA PRO A 163 -18.08 0.84 -11.58
C PRO A 163 -17.49 1.96 -12.45
N ASP A 164 -18.35 2.52 -13.30
CA ASP A 164 -18.05 3.74 -14.04
C ASP A 164 -17.89 4.94 -13.09
N ASN A 165 -17.00 5.87 -13.45
CA ASN A 165 -16.84 7.13 -12.75
C ASN A 165 -17.53 8.27 -13.52
N VAL A 166 -18.68 8.70 -13.02
CA VAL A 166 -19.47 9.79 -13.61
C VAL A 166 -18.95 11.14 -13.14
N THR A 167 -18.50 11.96 -14.09
CA THR A 167 -17.85 13.25 -13.81
C THR A 167 -18.54 14.41 -14.55
N ALA A 168 -18.09 15.64 -14.28
CA ALA A 168 -18.58 16.83 -14.97
C ALA A 168 -18.23 16.87 -16.48
N TRP A 169 -17.24 16.10 -16.95
CA TRP A 169 -16.83 16.05 -18.37
C TRP A 169 -17.32 14.81 -19.11
N GLY A 170 -18.07 13.93 -18.43
CA GLY A 170 -18.54 12.67 -18.98
C GLY A 170 -18.30 11.50 -18.04
N THR A 171 -18.51 10.31 -18.55
CA THR A 171 -18.32 9.06 -17.81
C THR A 171 -17.00 8.44 -18.23
N SER A 172 -16.10 8.19 -17.27
CA SER A 172 -14.99 7.26 -17.47
C SER A 172 -15.50 5.85 -17.21
N TYR A 173 -15.34 4.98 -18.19
CA TYR A 173 -15.83 3.61 -18.14
C TYR A 173 -14.92 2.72 -17.29
N GLY A 174 -15.52 1.88 -16.44
CA GLY A 174 -14.79 0.88 -15.66
C GLY A 174 -14.31 -0.33 -16.47
N GLY A 175 -14.92 -0.55 -17.63
CA GLY A 175 -14.69 -1.71 -18.49
C GLY A 175 -15.70 -2.83 -18.24
N ASN A 176 -15.53 -3.96 -18.93
CA ASN A 176 -16.35 -5.14 -18.66
C ASN A 176 -15.95 -5.79 -17.34
N ASP A 177 -16.82 -6.66 -16.83
CA ASP A 177 -16.48 -7.53 -15.71
C ASP A 177 -15.28 -8.43 -16.07
N THR A 178 -14.40 -8.65 -15.10
CA THR A 178 -13.18 -9.44 -15.27
C THR A 178 -13.17 -10.65 -14.36
N GLU A 179 -12.62 -11.78 -14.83
CA GLU A 179 -12.29 -12.92 -13.97
C GLU A 179 -10.83 -12.82 -13.55
N ASP A 180 -10.57 -12.64 -12.25
CA ASP A 180 -9.24 -12.42 -11.69
C ASP A 180 -8.98 -13.30 -10.47
N LYS A 181 -7.73 -13.74 -10.29
CA LYS A 181 -7.25 -14.33 -9.04
C LYS A 181 -6.65 -13.27 -8.13
N ILE A 182 -5.89 -12.35 -8.73
CA ILE A 182 -5.28 -11.22 -8.04
C ILE A 182 -5.84 -9.92 -8.64
N PHE A 183 -6.28 -9.00 -7.79
CA PHE A 183 -6.88 -7.75 -8.23
C PHE A 183 -6.52 -6.59 -7.30
N LEU A 184 -7.02 -5.40 -7.61
CA LEU A 184 -6.98 -4.22 -6.74
C LEU A 184 -8.39 -3.88 -6.28
N LEU A 185 -8.54 -3.24 -5.12
CA LEU A 185 -9.86 -2.74 -4.70
C LEU A 185 -10.39 -1.67 -5.67
N SER A 186 -11.70 -1.61 -5.84
CA SER A 186 -12.38 -0.43 -6.39
C SER A 186 -12.39 0.71 -5.36
N SER A 187 -12.70 1.92 -5.81
CA SER A 187 -12.95 3.07 -4.93
C SER A 187 -14.04 2.78 -3.91
N GLU A 188 -15.11 2.10 -4.32
CA GLU A 188 -16.23 1.73 -3.46
C GLU A 188 -15.83 0.68 -2.42
N GLU A 189 -15.07 -0.34 -2.83
CA GLU A 189 -14.55 -1.37 -1.92
C GLU A 189 -13.57 -0.78 -0.92
N ALA A 190 -12.64 0.08 -1.35
CA ALA A 190 -11.72 0.78 -0.46
C ALA A 190 -12.48 1.68 0.55
N ALA A 191 -13.55 2.34 0.12
CA ALA A 191 -14.38 3.14 1.03
C ALA A 191 -15.13 2.29 2.06
N ALA A 192 -15.59 1.09 1.66
CA ALA A 192 -16.43 0.23 2.49
C ALA A 192 -15.65 -0.69 3.44
N LEU A 193 -14.47 -1.18 3.02
CA LEU A 193 -13.70 -2.21 3.74
C LEU A 193 -12.76 -1.64 4.81
N PHE A 194 -12.61 -0.31 4.89
CA PHE A 194 -11.76 0.35 5.88
C PHE A 194 -12.57 1.28 6.76
N ALA A 195 -12.23 1.30 8.05
CA ALA A 195 -12.92 2.14 9.03
C ALA A 195 -12.76 3.65 8.74
N ASN A 196 -11.61 4.06 8.19
CA ASN A 196 -11.27 5.45 7.90
C ASN A 196 -10.03 5.53 6.99
N ASP A 197 -9.64 6.75 6.66
CA ASP A 197 -8.49 7.08 5.82
C ASP A 197 -7.18 6.58 6.47
N ASP A 198 -6.98 6.81 7.77
CA ASP A 198 -5.78 6.33 8.50
C ASP A 198 -5.58 4.81 8.37
N ALA A 199 -6.67 4.03 8.34
CA ALA A 199 -6.61 2.58 8.14
C ALA A 199 -6.23 2.17 6.70
N ARG A 200 -6.46 3.04 5.71
CA ARG A 200 -6.08 2.81 4.29
C ARG A 200 -4.66 3.26 3.97
N ALA A 201 -4.16 4.26 4.68
CA ALA A 201 -2.81 4.78 4.51
C ALA A 201 -1.76 3.66 4.67
N VAL A 202 -0.68 3.74 3.90
CA VAL A 202 0.45 2.81 3.98
C VAL A 202 1.71 3.61 4.19
N GLY A 203 2.19 3.65 5.43
CA GLY A 203 3.47 4.27 5.77
C GLY A 203 3.62 5.72 5.29
N ASP A 204 4.83 6.24 5.39
CA ASP A 204 5.14 7.59 4.93
C ASP A 204 5.42 7.57 3.42
N CYS A 205 4.59 8.32 2.67
CA CYS A 205 4.80 8.78 1.29
C CYS A 205 4.30 7.94 0.11
N ASP A 206 3.56 6.85 0.33
CA ASP A 206 3.16 6.01 -0.81
C ASP A 206 1.69 6.16 -1.23
N TRP A 207 1.47 6.51 -2.50
CA TRP A 207 0.17 6.37 -3.15
C TRP A 207 -0.01 4.94 -3.62
N TRP A 208 -1.25 4.44 -3.71
CA TRP A 208 -1.50 3.12 -4.30
C TRP A 208 -2.73 3.09 -5.21
N TRP A 209 -2.67 2.25 -6.24
CA TRP A 209 -3.69 2.17 -7.28
C TRP A 209 -4.99 1.52 -6.82
N LEU A 210 -6.10 2.03 -7.32
CA LEU A 210 -7.41 1.35 -7.32
C LEU A 210 -7.74 0.91 -8.73
N ARG A 211 -8.53 -0.16 -8.90
CA ARG A 211 -8.96 -0.60 -10.25
C ARG A 211 -9.96 0.36 -10.90
N SER A 212 -10.62 1.21 -10.11
CA SER A 212 -11.61 2.18 -10.60
C SER A 212 -11.01 3.25 -11.53
N PRO A 213 -11.74 3.68 -12.56
CA PRO A 213 -11.29 4.73 -13.46
C PRO A 213 -11.25 6.10 -12.76
N GLY A 214 -10.36 6.97 -13.24
CA GLY A 214 -10.21 8.34 -12.77
C GLY A 214 -11.15 9.32 -13.47
N TYR A 215 -10.82 10.62 -13.37
CA TYR A 215 -11.67 11.72 -13.88
C TYR A 215 -11.90 11.70 -15.39
N ILE A 216 -10.97 11.10 -16.12
CA ILE A 216 -10.99 10.90 -17.57
C ILE A 216 -10.35 9.54 -17.86
N GLN A 217 -10.62 8.94 -19.04
CA GLN A 217 -10.24 7.55 -19.36
C GLN A 217 -8.72 7.27 -19.40
N VAL A 218 -7.88 8.31 -19.40
CA VAL A 218 -6.41 8.21 -19.28
C VAL A 218 -5.92 8.30 -17.82
N ARG A 219 -6.83 8.21 -16.84
CA ARG A 219 -6.54 8.24 -15.41
C ARG A 219 -7.18 7.07 -14.68
N ALA A 220 -6.54 6.64 -13.60
CA ALA A 220 -7.08 5.64 -12.66
C ALA A 220 -7.12 6.22 -11.23
N ALA A 221 -8.11 5.82 -10.44
CA ALA A 221 -8.25 6.26 -9.06
C ALA A 221 -7.08 5.74 -8.20
N VAL A 222 -6.75 6.50 -7.16
CA VAL A 222 -5.66 6.17 -6.23
C VAL A 222 -6.10 6.43 -4.80
N VAL A 223 -5.40 5.82 -3.86
CA VAL A 223 -5.40 6.23 -2.46
C VAL A 223 -4.14 7.05 -2.20
N LEU A 224 -4.33 8.22 -1.58
CA LEU A 224 -3.25 9.14 -1.24
C LEU A 224 -2.51 8.70 0.03
N THR A 225 -1.39 9.36 0.34
CA THR A 225 -0.53 9.04 1.50
C THR A 225 -1.28 9.09 2.83
N ILE A 226 -2.28 9.99 2.92
CA ILE A 226 -3.14 10.14 4.09
C ILE A 226 -4.34 9.17 4.09
N GLY A 227 -4.41 8.26 3.11
CA GLY A 227 -5.49 7.28 2.98
C GLY A 227 -6.77 7.79 2.31
N GLU A 228 -6.80 9.05 1.87
CA GLU A 228 -7.92 9.63 1.10
C GLU A 228 -8.06 8.92 -0.26
N ILE A 229 -9.29 8.57 -0.63
CA ILE A 229 -9.60 8.04 -1.97
C ILE A 229 -9.73 9.20 -2.96
N PHE A 230 -8.82 9.27 -3.92
CA PHE A 230 -8.78 10.31 -4.92
C PHE A 230 -9.31 9.81 -6.27
N THR A 231 -10.63 9.91 -6.46
CA THR A 231 -11.34 9.45 -7.66
C THR A 231 -11.10 10.31 -8.89
N LYS A 232 -10.49 11.49 -8.75
CA LYS A 232 -9.96 12.21 -9.92
C LYS A 232 -8.82 11.45 -10.57
N GLY A 233 -8.08 10.69 -9.77
CA GLY A 233 -7.07 9.76 -10.23
C GLY A 233 -5.82 10.40 -10.82
N HIS A 234 -4.84 9.54 -11.08
CA HIS A 234 -3.55 9.87 -11.67
C HIS A 234 -3.44 9.28 -13.07
N VAL A 235 -2.55 9.85 -13.88
CA VAL A 235 -2.36 9.41 -15.27
C VAL A 235 -1.86 7.97 -15.29
N VAL A 236 -2.46 7.14 -16.14
CA VAL A 236 -2.25 5.67 -16.06
C VAL A 236 -0.81 5.21 -16.35
N ASN A 237 -0.06 5.96 -17.15
CA ASN A 237 1.32 5.62 -17.51
C ASN A 237 2.38 6.34 -16.69
N PHE A 238 2.01 6.88 -15.54
CA PHE A 238 2.97 7.51 -14.65
C PHE A 238 3.96 6.45 -14.16
N ASN A 239 5.22 6.58 -14.57
CA ASN A 239 6.26 5.54 -14.43
C ASN A 239 7.44 5.99 -13.53
N TYR A 240 7.18 6.87 -12.56
CA TYR A 240 8.22 7.40 -11.66
C TYR A 240 8.22 6.72 -10.29
N HIS A 241 8.02 5.39 -10.21
CA HIS A 241 7.99 4.66 -8.93
C HIS A 241 7.00 5.23 -7.88
N ASP A 242 5.97 5.97 -8.30
CA ASP A 242 5.18 6.78 -7.36
C ASP A 242 3.91 6.10 -6.84
N HIS A 243 3.47 5.03 -7.50
CA HIS A 243 2.23 4.34 -7.14
C HIS A 243 2.49 2.88 -6.85
N GLY A 244 2.35 2.54 -5.58
CA GLY A 244 2.45 1.20 -5.08
C GLY A 244 1.28 0.33 -5.52
N VAL A 245 1.57 -0.96 -5.59
CA VAL A 245 0.61 -2.02 -5.85
C VAL A 245 0.34 -2.74 -4.54
N ARG A 246 -0.93 -2.81 -4.17
CA ARG A 246 -1.44 -3.60 -3.03
C ARG A 246 -2.37 -4.68 -3.54
N PRO A 247 -1.84 -5.86 -3.88
CA PRO A 247 -2.66 -6.96 -4.38
C PRO A 247 -3.73 -7.39 -3.38
N VAL A 248 -4.85 -7.82 -3.92
CA VAL A 248 -6.01 -8.35 -3.21
C VAL A 248 -6.32 -9.73 -3.77
N LEU A 249 -6.68 -10.67 -2.90
CA LEU A 249 -7.10 -12.02 -3.29
C LEU A 249 -8.17 -12.56 -2.35
N TRP A 250 -8.97 -13.50 -2.85
CA TRP A 250 -9.82 -14.34 -2.03
C TRP A 250 -9.12 -15.68 -1.80
N LEU A 251 -8.97 -16.07 -0.55
CA LEU A 251 -8.37 -17.34 -0.14
C LEU A 251 -9.47 -18.30 0.35
N ASP A 252 -9.48 -19.52 -0.17
CA ASP A 252 -10.26 -20.63 0.38
C ASP A 252 -9.48 -21.26 1.52
N VAL A 253 -9.95 -21.10 2.77
CA VAL A 253 -9.25 -21.61 3.96
C VAL A 253 -9.67 -23.02 4.36
N ASP A 254 -10.64 -23.60 3.63
CA ASP A 254 -11.20 -24.92 3.92
C ASP A 254 -10.66 -26.04 2.99
N GLN A 255 -9.68 -25.74 2.12
CA GLN A 255 -9.02 -26.70 1.21
C GLN A 255 -8.04 -27.65 1.92
#